data_AF-A0A7J4SBZ6-F1
#
_entry.id   AF-A0A7J4SBZ6-F1
#
_cell.length_a   1.000
_cell.length_b   1.000
_cell.length_c   1.000
_cell.angle_alpha   90.00
_cell.angle_beta   90.00
_cell.angle_gamma   90.00
#
_symmetry.space_group_name_H-M   'P 1'
#
loop_
_entity.id
_entity.type
_entity.pdbx_description
1 polymer ?
#
loop_
_entity_poly.entity_id
_entity_poly.type
_entity_poly.pdbx_seq_one_letter_code
_entity_poly.pdbx_strand_id
1 'polypeptide(L)'
;DETRIIQGTGQATFVENGTFESEGLASVLDFHGTFTRTISDGRTYVANGTWNGSGDIKASYIELADDFDVACEVNADDSTNITMPTNQTVCLKDDSGELPVYMIDGEIIANGRFTSVGDTILVQQHDGASFEGIGFFEGTGTFNGTGRFVGSGEFSGEMVSPGSFYQTGIVPGEYEAFASLENGREILLPQTVTVGINPEFGLTLSMPGSLIAGNLTNSTGGALANTSFELIDTLIENASPIVVTSNDTGGYRYGPISSGEYEYRIDLDGDGFYEASGILPVGDETEVLEPLS
;
A
#
# COMPACT_ATOMS: atom_id res chain seq x y z
N ASP A 1 -0.17 21.18 5.51
CA ASP A 1 0.43 20.04 4.80
C ASP A 1 -0.52 19.46 3.77
N GLU A 2 0.01 18.79 2.75
CA GLU A 2 -0.77 18.18 1.68
C GLU A 2 -1.33 16.82 2.14
N THR A 3 -2.65 16.64 2.05
CA THR A 3 -3.30 15.36 2.35
C THR A 3 -2.87 14.30 1.33
N ARG A 4 -2.34 13.17 1.82
CA ARG A 4 -1.93 12.04 0.97
C ARG A 4 -2.94 10.90 1.07
N ILE A 5 -3.15 10.20 -0.04
CA ILE A 5 -3.95 8.97 -0.12
C ILE A 5 -3.00 7.85 -0.54
N ILE A 6 -2.66 6.96 0.38
CA ILE A 6 -1.71 5.87 0.14
C ILE A 6 -2.39 4.54 0.46
N GLN A 7 -2.26 3.55 -0.44
CA GLN A 7 -2.73 2.19 -0.20
C GLN A 7 -1.55 1.23 -0.22
N GLY A 8 -1.53 0.28 0.71
CA GLY A 8 -0.50 -0.76 0.77
C GLY A 8 -0.19 -1.19 2.19
N THR A 9 0.95 -1.87 2.35
CA THR A 9 1.46 -2.33 3.65
C THR A 9 2.51 -1.37 4.17
N GLY A 10 2.34 -0.90 5.40
CA GLY A 10 3.33 -0.04 6.04
C GLY A 10 2.84 0.59 7.34
N GLN A 11 3.54 1.64 7.75
CA GLN A 11 3.20 2.44 8.91
C GLN A 11 2.96 3.91 8.52
N ALA A 12 1.87 4.49 9.03
CA ALA A 12 1.56 5.91 8.91
C ALA A 12 1.42 6.54 10.31
N THR A 13 2.00 7.72 10.50
CA THR A 13 1.86 8.52 11.72
C THR A 13 1.14 9.82 11.38
N PHE A 14 -0.10 9.96 11.85
CA PHE A 14 -0.92 11.14 11.64
C PHE A 14 -0.81 12.09 12.84
N VAL A 15 -0.34 13.32 12.58
CA VAL A 15 -0.28 14.43 13.56
C VAL A 15 -1.50 15.35 13.48
N GLU A 16 -2.23 15.28 12.38
CA GLU A 16 -3.55 15.88 12.17
C GLU A 16 -4.56 14.77 11.91
N ASN A 17 -5.87 15.06 11.98
CA ASN A 17 -6.88 14.03 11.73
C ASN A 17 -6.70 13.41 10.34
N GLY A 18 -6.47 12.10 10.34
CA GLY A 18 -6.45 11.25 9.15
C GLY A 18 -7.38 10.05 9.32
N THR A 19 -7.56 9.29 8.25
CA THR A 19 -8.30 8.04 8.26
C THR A 19 -7.42 6.88 7.84
N PHE A 20 -7.60 5.73 8.49
CA PHE A 20 -7.01 4.47 8.08
C PHE A 20 -8.10 3.41 8.00
N GLU A 21 -8.27 2.81 6.83
CA GLU A 21 -9.17 1.68 6.60
C GLU A 21 -8.33 0.41 6.48
N SER A 22 -8.43 -0.48 7.46
CA SER A 22 -7.61 -1.69 7.50
C SER A 22 -8.24 -2.81 6.66
N GLU A 23 -7.44 -3.44 5.80
CA GLU A 23 -7.84 -4.64 5.06
C GLU A 23 -7.71 -5.91 5.92
N GLY A 24 -6.91 -5.84 6.99
CA GLY A 24 -6.66 -6.93 7.93
C GLY A 24 -6.38 -6.42 9.33
N LEU A 25 -5.78 -7.27 10.16
CA LEU A 25 -5.36 -6.89 11.51
C LEU A 25 -4.27 -5.84 11.43
N ALA A 26 -4.51 -4.71 12.08
CA ALA A 26 -3.56 -3.62 12.18
C ALA A 26 -3.22 -3.32 13.64
N SER A 27 -1.99 -2.85 13.88
CA SER A 27 -1.53 -2.35 15.16
C SER A 27 -1.67 -0.83 15.18
N VAL A 28 -2.24 -0.29 16.27
CA VAL A 28 -2.41 1.15 16.45
C VAL A 28 -1.80 1.56 17.78
N LEU A 29 -1.01 2.64 17.75
CA LEU A 29 -0.31 3.21 18.88
C LEU A 29 -0.70 4.68 19.07
N ASP A 30 -0.85 5.08 20.32
CA ASP A 30 -1.18 6.45 20.72
C ASP A 30 -2.41 7.04 19.98
N PHE A 31 -3.43 6.21 19.79
CA PHE A 31 -4.62 6.55 19.03
C PHE A 31 -5.53 7.50 19.81
N HIS A 32 -5.85 8.62 19.17
CA HIS A 32 -6.85 9.58 19.63
C HIS A 32 -7.87 9.78 18.51
N GLY A 33 -9.09 9.29 18.72
CA GLY A 33 -10.15 9.42 17.72
C GLY A 33 -11.18 8.30 17.76
N THR A 34 -11.87 8.16 16.63
CA THR A 34 -12.99 7.24 16.44
C THR A 34 -12.53 5.96 15.77
N PHE A 35 -12.85 4.84 16.37
CA PHE A 35 -12.61 3.53 15.78
C PHE A 35 -13.93 2.79 15.56
N THR A 36 -14.17 2.36 14.34
CA THR A 36 -15.39 1.70 13.89
C THR A 36 -15.09 0.31 13.37
N ARG A 37 -15.86 -0.69 13.81
CA ARG A 37 -15.76 -2.07 13.31
C ARG A 37 -17.13 -2.68 13.05
N THR A 38 -17.16 -3.64 12.14
CA THR A 38 -18.34 -4.49 11.89
C THR A 38 -18.20 -5.82 12.63
N ILE A 39 -19.26 -6.23 13.31
CA ILE A 39 -19.36 -7.47 14.07
C ILE A 39 -20.38 -8.36 13.35
N SER A 40 -19.89 -9.47 12.80
CA SER A 40 -20.74 -10.42 12.08
C SER A 40 -21.73 -11.15 13.00
N ASP A 41 -22.76 -11.72 12.37
CA ASP A 41 -23.79 -12.53 13.02
C ASP A 41 -23.24 -13.60 13.99
N GLY A 42 -23.89 -13.73 15.15
CA GLY A 42 -23.56 -14.68 16.20
C GLY A 42 -22.27 -14.39 16.98
N ARG A 43 -21.51 -13.33 16.64
CA ARG A 43 -20.29 -12.96 17.38
C ARG A 43 -20.63 -12.16 18.62
N THR A 44 -19.80 -12.33 19.66
CA THR A 44 -19.91 -11.59 20.91
C THR A 44 -18.69 -10.71 21.14
N TYR A 45 -18.92 -9.45 21.51
CA TYR A 45 -17.88 -8.50 21.92
C TYR A 45 -18.20 -7.86 23.27
N VAL A 46 -17.14 -7.49 24.01
CA VAL A 46 -17.25 -6.73 25.25
C VAL A 46 -16.60 -5.38 25.02
N ALA A 47 -17.39 -4.31 25.05
CA ALA A 47 -16.90 -2.96 24.77
C ALA A 47 -17.79 -1.89 25.40
N ASN A 48 -17.25 -0.68 25.51
CA ASN A 48 -18.01 0.55 25.64
C ASN A 48 -18.03 1.23 24.26
N GLY A 49 -19.19 1.66 23.81
CA GLY A 49 -19.34 2.42 22.57
C GLY A 49 -20.80 2.57 22.14
N THR A 50 -20.95 3.06 20.92
CA THR A 50 -22.23 3.10 20.22
C THR A 50 -22.37 1.82 19.40
N TRP A 51 -23.42 1.05 19.69
CA TRP A 51 -23.80 -0.16 18.96
C TRP A 51 -24.92 0.20 18.00
N ASN A 52 -24.80 -0.19 16.73
CA ASN A 52 -25.84 0.00 15.73
C ASN A 52 -26.08 -1.31 14.97
N GLY A 53 -27.19 -1.97 15.27
CA GLY A 53 -27.54 -3.27 14.74
C GLY A 53 -28.57 -3.98 15.62
N SER A 54 -28.73 -5.28 15.41
CA SER A 54 -29.69 -6.09 16.17
C SER A 54 -28.95 -7.13 17.03
N GLY A 55 -29.41 -7.37 18.24
CA GLY A 55 -28.76 -8.34 19.13
C GLY A 55 -29.16 -8.24 20.60
N ASP A 56 -28.50 -9.03 21.44
CA ASP A 56 -28.68 -9.00 22.89
C ASP A 56 -27.44 -8.39 23.56
N ILE A 57 -27.63 -7.44 24.47
CA ILE A 57 -26.57 -6.87 25.31
C ILE A 57 -26.81 -7.15 26.78
N LYS A 58 -25.85 -7.83 27.43
CA LYS A 58 -25.74 -7.86 28.89
C LYS A 58 -24.97 -6.62 29.33
N ALA A 59 -25.70 -5.61 29.79
CA ALA A 59 -25.21 -4.25 29.94
C ALA A 59 -24.81 -3.92 31.39
N SER A 60 -23.59 -3.42 31.58
CA SER A 60 -23.18 -2.72 32.80
C SER A 60 -23.61 -1.25 32.80
N TYR A 61 -23.77 -0.68 31.61
CA TYR A 61 -24.34 0.64 31.39
C TYR A 61 -25.07 0.66 30.04
N ILE A 62 -26.20 1.36 29.97
CA ILE A 62 -26.95 1.60 28.74
C ILE A 62 -27.60 2.98 28.85
N GLU A 63 -27.50 3.78 27.79
CA GLU A 63 -28.08 5.12 27.75
C GLU A 63 -29.56 5.03 27.32
N LEU A 64 -30.45 5.11 28.30
CA LEU A 64 -31.90 5.05 28.12
C LEU A 64 -32.55 6.33 28.64
N ALA A 65 -33.77 6.60 28.20
CA ALA A 65 -34.58 7.66 28.78
C ALA A 65 -34.87 7.37 30.27
N ASP A 66 -34.99 8.41 31.09
CA ASP A 66 -35.25 8.29 32.54
C ASP A 66 -36.53 7.52 32.87
N ASP A 67 -37.51 7.54 31.97
CA ASP A 67 -38.82 6.87 32.08
C ASP A 67 -38.91 5.58 31.27
N PHE A 68 -37.77 4.99 30.88
CA PHE A 68 -37.75 3.75 30.13
C PHE A 68 -38.34 2.59 30.95
N ASP A 69 -39.48 2.05 30.48
CA ASP A 69 -40.19 0.91 31.06
C ASP A 69 -40.75 0.02 29.95
N VAL A 70 -39.88 -0.44 29.05
CA VAL A 70 -40.25 -1.30 27.92
C VAL A 70 -39.69 -2.70 28.14
N ALA A 71 -40.55 -3.65 28.46
CA ALA A 71 -40.22 -5.08 28.52
C ALA A 71 -40.36 -5.74 27.14
N CYS A 72 -39.54 -6.76 26.87
CA CYS A 72 -39.66 -7.54 25.64
C CYS A 72 -40.94 -8.40 25.60
N GLU A 73 -41.47 -8.64 24.40
CA GLU A 73 -42.64 -9.48 24.22
C GLU A 73 -42.25 -10.97 24.34
N VAL A 74 -42.75 -11.64 25.38
CA VAL A 74 -42.57 -13.08 25.58
C VAL A 74 -43.77 -13.82 25.02
N ASN A 75 -43.53 -14.80 24.14
CA ASN A 75 -44.61 -15.61 23.58
C ASN A 75 -45.28 -16.45 24.68
N ALA A 76 -46.62 -16.44 24.70
CA ALA A 76 -47.42 -17.12 25.72
C ALA A 76 -47.31 -18.66 25.68
N ASP A 77 -47.04 -19.22 24.49
CA ASP A 77 -46.93 -20.66 24.24
C ASP A 77 -45.47 -21.16 24.27
N ASP A 78 -44.49 -20.25 24.17
CA ASP A 78 -43.05 -20.55 24.21
C ASP A 78 -42.26 -19.42 24.87
N SER A 79 -41.92 -19.58 26.15
CA SER A 79 -41.18 -18.59 26.92
C SER A 79 -39.74 -18.35 26.44
N THR A 80 -39.24 -19.15 25.49
CA THR A 80 -37.92 -18.92 24.87
C THR A 80 -37.99 -18.00 23.66
N ASN A 81 -39.19 -17.81 23.10
CA ASN A 81 -39.44 -16.91 22.00
C ASN A 81 -39.74 -15.51 22.55
N ILE A 82 -38.69 -14.69 22.58
CA ILE A 82 -38.71 -13.31 23.06
C ILE A 82 -38.47 -12.39 21.86
N THR A 83 -39.33 -11.40 21.68
CA THR A 83 -39.32 -10.51 20.51
C THR A 83 -39.38 -9.03 20.91
N MET A 84 -38.93 -8.16 20.01
CA MET A 84 -39.00 -6.71 20.17
C MET A 84 -40.46 -6.24 20.05
N PRO A 85 -40.99 -5.44 21.00
CA PRO A 85 -42.31 -4.85 20.87
C PRO A 85 -42.40 -3.92 19.65
N THR A 86 -43.62 -3.74 19.13
CA THR A 86 -43.82 -2.87 17.95
C THR A 86 -43.37 -1.43 18.20
N ASN A 87 -42.65 -0.84 17.23
CA ASN A 87 -42.10 0.52 17.27
C ASN A 87 -41.10 0.78 18.42
N GLN A 88 -40.43 -0.26 18.89
CA GLN A 88 -39.33 -0.14 19.85
C GLN A 88 -38.02 -0.57 19.20
N THR A 89 -36.92 0.03 19.65
CA THR A 89 -35.55 -0.31 19.23
C THR A 89 -34.73 -0.91 20.39
N VAL A 90 -35.29 -0.91 21.59
CA VAL A 90 -34.71 -1.50 22.80
C VAL A 90 -35.81 -2.00 23.73
N CYS A 91 -35.62 -3.18 24.32
CA CYS A 91 -36.49 -3.71 25.37
C CYS A 91 -35.68 -4.47 26.42
N LEU A 92 -36.15 -4.46 27.67
CA LEU A 92 -35.60 -5.25 28.77
C LEU A 92 -36.05 -6.71 28.62
N LYS A 93 -35.07 -7.61 28.46
CA LYS A 93 -35.26 -9.05 28.24
C LYS A 93 -35.21 -9.85 29.55
N ASP A 94 -34.28 -9.49 30.44
CA ASP A 94 -34.09 -10.16 31.73
C ASP A 94 -33.35 -9.21 32.70
N ASP A 95 -33.87 -9.03 33.91
CA ASP A 95 -33.27 -8.26 35.00
C ASP A 95 -33.00 -9.11 36.26
N SER A 96 -33.20 -10.44 36.17
CA SER A 96 -33.06 -11.35 37.32
C SER A 96 -31.60 -11.66 37.69
N GLY A 97 -30.67 -11.39 36.77
CA GLY A 97 -29.22 -11.63 36.93
C GLY A 97 -28.45 -10.45 37.55
N GLU A 98 -27.13 -10.60 37.63
CA GLU A 98 -26.24 -9.53 38.14
C GLU A 98 -26.22 -8.26 37.28
N LEU A 99 -26.42 -8.42 35.96
CA LEU A 99 -26.54 -7.32 35.01
C LEU A 99 -27.77 -7.57 34.13
N PRO A 100 -28.56 -6.53 33.83
CA PRO A 100 -29.72 -6.64 32.96
C PRO A 100 -29.29 -6.99 31.53
N VAL A 101 -30.15 -7.74 30.85
CA VAL A 101 -30.04 -8.09 29.44
C VAL A 101 -31.11 -7.32 28.67
N TYR A 102 -30.67 -6.60 27.65
CA TYR A 102 -31.56 -5.89 26.73
C TYR A 102 -31.46 -6.51 25.34
N MET A 103 -32.58 -6.54 24.63
CA MET A 103 -32.60 -6.75 23.18
C MET A 103 -32.52 -5.38 22.51
N ILE A 104 -31.71 -5.27 21.47
CA ILE A 104 -31.47 -4.04 20.69
C ILE A 104 -31.83 -4.34 19.23
N ASP A 105 -32.49 -3.38 18.58
CA ASP A 105 -32.72 -3.33 17.14
C ASP A 105 -32.63 -1.87 16.67
N GLY A 106 -31.40 -1.38 16.53
CA GLY A 106 -31.11 0.01 16.22
C GLY A 106 -29.82 0.50 16.85
N GLU A 107 -29.73 1.82 17.06
CA GLU A 107 -28.56 2.48 17.64
C GLU A 107 -28.73 2.71 19.15
N ILE A 108 -27.72 2.33 19.94
CA ILE A 108 -27.70 2.51 21.39
C ILE A 108 -26.27 2.76 21.91
N ILE A 109 -26.11 3.66 22.87
CA ILE A 109 -24.85 3.85 23.59
C ILE A 109 -24.87 2.94 24.82
N ALA A 110 -23.91 2.01 24.89
CA ALA A 110 -23.89 1.04 25.98
C ALA A 110 -22.49 0.47 26.25
N ASN A 111 -22.29 0.04 27.50
CA ASN A 111 -21.17 -0.78 27.92
C ASN A 111 -21.68 -2.16 28.32
N GLY A 112 -21.09 -3.20 27.75
CA GLY A 112 -21.51 -4.56 28.06
C GLY A 112 -20.99 -5.63 27.12
N ARG A 113 -21.50 -6.83 27.29
CA ARG A 113 -21.28 -7.99 26.41
C ARG A 113 -22.42 -8.06 25.39
N PHE A 114 -22.17 -7.64 24.16
CA PHE A 114 -23.14 -7.64 23.05
C PHE A 114 -22.97 -8.88 22.19
N THR A 115 -24.05 -9.57 21.86
CA THR A 115 -24.09 -10.71 20.93
C THR A 115 -24.94 -10.35 19.72
N SER A 116 -24.31 -10.32 18.54
CA SER A 116 -24.93 -9.84 17.30
C SER A 116 -25.91 -10.83 16.69
N VAL A 117 -27.01 -10.30 16.17
CA VAL A 117 -27.96 -10.98 15.28
C VAL A 117 -27.94 -10.21 13.96
N GLY A 118 -27.28 -10.76 12.94
CA GLY A 118 -26.87 -10.03 11.74
C GLY A 118 -25.59 -9.21 11.95
N ASP A 119 -25.29 -8.31 11.02
CA ASP A 119 -24.13 -7.43 11.11
C ASP A 119 -24.42 -6.21 12.01
N THR A 120 -23.62 -6.03 13.05
CA THR A 120 -23.69 -4.87 13.97
C THR A 120 -22.45 -4.00 13.83
N ILE A 121 -22.63 -2.68 13.76
CA ILE A 121 -21.54 -1.70 13.78
C ILE A 121 -21.27 -1.31 15.23
N LEU A 122 -20.01 -1.32 15.63
CA LEU A 122 -19.54 -0.79 16.91
C LEU A 122 -18.61 0.39 16.65
N VAL A 123 -18.97 1.55 17.21
CA VAL A 123 -18.18 2.78 17.18
C VAL A 123 -17.64 3.07 18.59
N GLN A 124 -16.34 3.31 18.70
CA GLN A 124 -15.65 3.57 19.96
C GLN A 124 -14.83 4.84 19.87
N GLN A 125 -14.79 5.60 20.98
CA GLN A 125 -13.90 6.73 21.15
C GLN A 125 -12.68 6.32 21.97
N HIS A 126 -11.51 6.73 21.52
CA HIS A 126 -10.23 6.47 22.18
C HIS A 126 -9.46 7.78 22.38
N ASP A 127 -8.77 7.88 23.51
CA ASP A 127 -7.97 9.03 23.91
C ASP A 127 -6.64 8.50 24.48
N GLY A 128 -5.62 8.38 23.61
CA GLY A 128 -4.30 7.83 23.96
C GLY A 128 -4.26 6.30 24.09
N ALA A 129 -5.03 5.56 23.28
CA ALA A 129 -5.09 4.10 23.37
C ALA A 129 -4.10 3.41 22.41
N SER A 130 -3.60 2.23 22.78
CA SER A 130 -2.81 1.37 21.90
C SER A 130 -3.38 -0.05 21.88
N PHE A 131 -3.71 -0.56 20.70
CA PHE A 131 -4.41 -1.84 20.53
C PHE A 131 -4.27 -2.38 19.10
N GLU A 132 -4.70 -3.62 18.90
CA GLU A 132 -4.84 -4.22 17.57
C GLU A 132 -6.31 -4.30 17.17
N GLY A 133 -6.60 -4.02 15.90
CA GLY A 133 -7.97 -3.95 15.42
C GLY A 133 -8.09 -4.16 13.92
N ILE A 134 -9.28 -4.56 13.50
CA ILE A 134 -9.71 -4.57 12.10
C ILE A 134 -10.87 -3.60 12.00
N GLY A 135 -10.81 -2.66 11.06
CA GLY A 135 -11.89 -1.71 10.82
C GLY A 135 -11.41 -0.37 10.31
N PHE A 136 -12.20 0.65 10.60
CA PHE A 136 -12.00 2.02 10.16
C PHE A 136 -11.59 2.91 11.34
N PHE A 137 -10.48 3.62 11.18
CA PHE A 137 -9.91 4.50 12.17
C PHE A 137 -9.95 5.93 11.64
N GLU A 138 -10.43 6.88 12.45
CA GLU A 138 -10.46 8.31 12.13
C GLU A 138 -9.89 9.09 13.32
N GLY A 139 -8.74 9.74 13.15
CA GLY A 139 -8.07 10.47 14.23
C GLY A 139 -6.57 10.63 14.02
N THR A 140 -5.85 10.81 15.12
CA THR A 140 -4.38 10.89 15.18
C THR A 140 -3.79 9.65 15.82
N GLY A 141 -2.50 9.39 15.57
CA GLY A 141 -1.78 8.25 16.11
C GLY A 141 -0.88 7.59 15.08
N THR A 142 -0.29 6.46 15.46
CA THR A 142 0.54 5.64 14.58
C THR A 142 -0.21 4.36 14.22
N PHE A 143 -0.39 4.12 12.92
CA PHE A 143 -1.11 2.98 12.37
C PHE A 143 -0.12 2.11 11.60
N ASN A 144 -0.10 0.81 11.87
CA ASN A 144 0.74 -0.15 11.15
C ASN A 144 -0.12 -1.32 10.67
N GLY A 145 -0.15 -1.54 9.36
CA GLY A 145 -0.90 -2.63 8.75
C GLY A 145 -1.00 -2.49 7.23
N THR A 146 -1.86 -3.30 6.65
CA THR A 146 -2.24 -3.22 5.23
C THR A 146 -3.59 -2.55 5.11
N GLY A 147 -3.69 -1.55 4.23
CA GLY A 147 -4.96 -0.89 3.95
C GLY A 147 -4.78 0.46 3.29
N ARG A 148 -5.78 1.32 3.45
CA ARG A 148 -5.83 2.65 2.84
C ARG A 148 -5.66 3.74 3.90
N PHE A 149 -4.63 4.53 3.74
CA PHE A 149 -4.27 5.66 4.60
C PHE A 149 -4.62 6.97 3.91
N VAL A 150 -5.32 7.87 4.59
CA VAL A 150 -5.66 9.20 4.09
C VAL A 150 -5.35 10.22 5.16
N GLY A 151 -4.42 11.14 4.91
CA GLY A 151 -4.11 12.16 5.90
C GLY A 151 -2.80 12.88 5.63
N SER A 152 -2.52 13.87 6.47
CA SER A 152 -1.18 14.43 6.60
C SER A 152 -0.40 13.63 7.64
N GLY A 153 0.81 13.20 7.31
CA GLY A 153 1.61 12.39 8.22
C GLY A 153 2.92 11.90 7.64
N GLU A 154 3.67 11.20 8.48
CA GLU A 154 4.85 10.45 8.07
C GLU A 154 4.45 9.04 7.65
N PHE A 155 4.97 8.57 6.52
CA PHE A 155 4.68 7.26 5.95
C PHE A 155 5.98 6.46 5.86
N SER A 156 5.91 5.16 6.12
CA SER A 156 7.05 4.24 6.01
C SER A 156 6.60 2.82 5.66
N GLY A 157 7.55 1.95 5.32
CA GLY A 157 7.28 0.58 4.89
C GLY A 157 7.17 0.44 3.37
N GLU A 158 6.63 -0.68 2.91
CA GLU A 158 6.56 -1.03 1.47
C GLU A 158 5.72 -0.03 0.69
N MET A 159 4.69 0.56 1.31
CA MET A 159 3.84 1.57 0.66
C MET A 159 4.58 2.86 0.22
N VAL A 160 5.79 3.11 0.72
CA VAL A 160 6.64 4.26 0.33
C VAL A 160 8.11 3.85 0.14
N SER A 161 8.37 2.61 -0.30
CA SER A 161 9.73 2.16 -0.60
C SER A 161 10.41 3.04 -1.67
N PRO A 162 11.76 3.08 -1.72
CA PRO A 162 12.47 3.75 -2.81
C PRO A 162 11.96 3.28 -4.19
N GLY A 163 11.64 4.24 -5.07
CA GLY A 163 11.01 3.97 -6.36
C GLY A 163 9.48 4.13 -6.38
N SER A 164 8.84 4.26 -5.21
CA SER A 164 7.41 4.60 -5.11
C SER A 164 7.20 6.11 -5.22
N PHE A 165 6.17 6.54 -5.94
CA PHE A 165 5.78 7.95 -6.07
C PHE A 165 4.27 8.12 -5.88
N TYR A 166 3.88 9.33 -5.47
CA TYR A 166 2.49 9.73 -5.30
C TYR A 166 2.28 11.04 -6.04
N GLN A 167 1.24 11.11 -6.86
CA GLN A 167 0.90 12.31 -7.61
C GLN A 167 -0.62 12.53 -7.59
N THR A 168 -1.04 13.77 -7.31
CA THR A 168 -2.44 14.19 -7.43
C THR A 168 -2.58 15.43 -8.32
N GLY A 169 -3.83 15.85 -8.56
CA GLY A 169 -4.11 17.05 -9.34
C GLY A 169 -3.89 16.89 -10.84
N ILE A 170 -3.71 15.66 -11.32
CA ILE A 170 -3.68 15.35 -12.75
C ILE A 170 -5.11 15.38 -13.29
N VAL A 171 -5.32 16.06 -14.41
CA VAL A 171 -6.61 16.10 -15.11
C VAL A 171 -6.92 14.70 -15.66
N PRO A 172 -8.18 14.22 -15.65
CA PRO A 172 -8.47 12.91 -16.22
C PRO A 172 -8.07 12.79 -17.69
N GLY A 173 -7.43 11.67 -18.05
CA GLY A 173 -6.88 11.42 -19.39
C GLY A 173 -5.91 10.24 -19.44
N GLU A 174 -5.38 9.96 -20.63
CA GLU A 174 -4.30 8.98 -20.84
C GLU A 174 -2.96 9.71 -20.90
N TYR A 175 -1.96 9.19 -20.19
CA TYR A 175 -0.65 9.80 -20.04
C TYR A 175 0.47 8.80 -20.39
N GLU A 176 1.51 9.33 -21.03
CA GLU A 176 2.78 8.64 -21.19
C GLU A 176 3.70 8.99 -20.00
N ALA A 177 4.48 8.01 -19.54
CA ALA A 177 5.44 8.22 -18.46
C ALA A 177 6.87 8.19 -19.02
N PHE A 178 7.70 9.13 -18.59
CA PHE A 178 9.11 9.22 -18.96
C PHE A 178 9.99 9.08 -17.70
N ALA A 179 11.02 8.25 -17.77
CA ALA A 179 12.08 8.20 -16.78
C ALA A 179 13.21 9.15 -17.19
N SER A 180 13.49 10.16 -16.36
CA SER A 180 14.65 11.04 -16.51
C SER A 180 15.85 10.46 -15.78
N LEU A 181 16.90 10.14 -16.52
CA LEU A 181 18.15 9.60 -16.00
C LEU A 181 19.13 10.73 -15.62
N GLU A 182 20.08 10.43 -14.73
CA GLU A 182 21.10 11.41 -14.27
C GLU A 182 22.00 11.93 -15.40
N ASN A 183 22.19 11.12 -16.44
CA ASN A 183 22.94 11.51 -17.63
C ASN A 183 22.16 12.47 -18.57
N GLY A 184 20.95 12.90 -18.17
CA GLY A 184 20.11 13.85 -18.91
C GLY A 184 19.20 13.18 -19.95
N ARG A 185 19.16 11.85 -19.99
CA ARG A 185 18.35 11.11 -20.95
C ARG A 185 16.93 10.91 -20.44
N GLU A 186 15.95 11.08 -21.32
CA GLU A 186 14.55 10.72 -21.05
C GLU A 186 14.19 9.43 -21.80
N ILE A 187 13.69 8.44 -21.07
CA ILE A 187 13.27 7.14 -21.61
C ILE A 187 11.75 7.04 -21.47
N LEU A 188 11.06 6.85 -22.58
CA LEU A 188 9.63 6.54 -22.58
C LEU A 188 9.43 5.15 -21.96
N LEU A 189 8.56 5.06 -20.96
CA LEU A 189 8.19 3.80 -20.35
C LEU A 189 7.12 3.08 -21.19
N PRO A 190 7.13 1.74 -21.23
CA PRO A 190 6.17 0.98 -22.04
C PRO A 190 4.74 1.01 -21.46
N GLN A 191 4.58 1.38 -20.19
CA GLN A 191 3.27 1.50 -19.56
C GLN A 191 2.65 2.88 -19.82
N THR A 192 1.36 2.89 -20.12
CA THR A 192 0.53 4.11 -20.13
C THR A 192 -0.17 4.27 -18.78
N VAL A 193 -0.42 5.52 -18.39
CA VAL A 193 -1.07 5.88 -17.13
C VAL A 193 -2.44 6.48 -17.44
N THR A 194 -3.50 5.76 -17.10
CA THR A 194 -4.86 6.27 -17.19
C THR A 194 -5.21 6.99 -15.89
N VAL A 195 -5.64 8.24 -15.97
CA VAL A 195 -6.13 9.01 -14.82
C VAL A 195 -7.63 9.19 -14.97
N GLY A 196 -8.39 8.61 -14.04
CA GLY A 196 -9.84 8.74 -13.96
C GLY A 196 -10.29 9.85 -13.00
N ILE A 197 -11.61 9.94 -12.83
CA ILE A 197 -12.24 10.75 -11.76
C ILE A 197 -12.12 10.10 -10.37
N ASN A 198 -11.92 8.78 -10.35
CA ASN A 198 -11.70 8.01 -9.13
C ASN A 198 -10.19 7.76 -8.98
N PRO A 199 -9.66 7.75 -7.76
CA PRO A 199 -8.25 7.46 -7.53
C PRO A 199 -7.93 6.01 -7.91
N GLU A 200 -6.74 5.81 -8.46
CA GLU A 200 -6.21 4.50 -8.85
C GLU A 200 -4.88 4.25 -8.14
N PHE A 201 -4.61 3.00 -7.77
CA PHE A 201 -3.47 2.60 -6.94
C PHE A 201 -2.78 1.37 -7.52
N GLY A 202 -1.53 1.14 -7.12
CA GLY A 202 -0.79 -0.05 -7.54
C GLY A 202 -0.27 0.00 -8.98
N LEU A 203 -0.25 1.19 -9.59
CA LEU A 203 0.37 1.37 -10.89
C LEU A 203 1.86 1.03 -10.81
N THR A 204 2.29 0.08 -11.63
CA THR A 204 3.69 -0.32 -11.71
C THR A 204 4.27 0.21 -13.01
N LEU A 205 5.23 1.12 -12.90
CA LEU A 205 6.03 1.60 -14.01
C LEU A 205 7.39 0.89 -14.00
N SER A 206 7.78 0.31 -15.12
CA SER A 206 9.03 -0.44 -15.23
C SER A 206 9.82 0.04 -16.43
N MET A 207 11.09 0.39 -16.19
CA MET A 207 12.03 0.74 -17.23
C MET A 207 12.83 -0.52 -17.62
N PRO A 208 12.78 -0.95 -18.90
CA PRO A 208 13.63 -2.02 -19.41
C PRO A 208 15.11 -1.67 -19.24
N GLY A 209 15.92 -2.67 -18.88
CA GLY A 209 17.35 -2.50 -18.65
C GLY A 209 18.11 -3.70 -19.17
N SER A 210 18.86 -3.50 -20.25
CA SER A 210 19.64 -4.57 -20.89
C SER A 210 21.01 -4.75 -20.25
N LEU A 211 21.60 -5.92 -20.43
CA LEU A 211 22.93 -6.27 -19.94
C LEU A 211 23.83 -6.51 -21.14
N ILE A 212 24.99 -5.86 -21.20
CA ILE A 212 26.05 -6.26 -22.12
C ILE A 212 26.96 -7.28 -21.43
N ALA A 213 27.21 -8.41 -22.09
CA ALA A 213 28.10 -9.45 -21.61
C ALA A 213 28.76 -10.15 -22.80
N GLY A 214 29.90 -10.79 -22.57
CA GLY A 214 30.59 -11.52 -23.64
C GLY A 214 32.02 -11.86 -23.26
N ASN A 215 32.81 -12.27 -24.24
CA ASN A 215 34.25 -12.51 -24.08
C ASN A 215 35.01 -11.76 -25.17
N LEU A 216 35.99 -10.94 -24.79
CA LEU A 216 36.92 -10.32 -25.70
C LEU A 216 37.97 -11.35 -26.13
N THR A 217 38.04 -11.61 -27.43
CA THR A 217 39.08 -12.46 -28.03
C THR A 217 39.85 -11.71 -29.11
N ASN A 218 41.10 -12.12 -29.31
CA ASN A 218 41.89 -11.63 -30.43
C ASN A 218 41.53 -12.37 -31.73
N SER A 219 42.11 -11.97 -32.86
CA SER A 219 41.87 -12.59 -34.18
C SER A 219 42.20 -14.08 -34.28
N THR A 220 42.90 -14.65 -33.29
CA THR A 220 43.23 -16.08 -33.19
C THR A 220 42.38 -16.84 -32.17
N GLY A 221 41.39 -16.19 -31.55
CA GLY A 221 40.53 -16.77 -30.52
C GLY A 221 41.14 -16.84 -29.12
N GLY A 222 42.29 -16.18 -28.90
CA GLY A 222 42.90 -16.05 -27.58
C GLY A 222 42.21 -14.97 -26.76
N ALA A 223 41.93 -15.24 -25.49
CA ALA A 223 41.28 -14.29 -24.59
C ALA A 223 42.12 -13.02 -24.39
N LEU A 224 41.48 -11.86 -24.53
CA LEU A 224 42.05 -10.55 -24.20
C LEU A 224 41.71 -10.23 -22.75
N ALA A 225 42.60 -10.61 -21.83
CA ALA A 225 42.43 -10.38 -20.40
C ALA A 225 42.76 -8.93 -20.02
N ASN A 226 42.09 -8.41 -18.98
CA ASN A 226 42.35 -7.08 -18.40
C ASN A 226 42.38 -5.93 -19.44
N THR A 227 41.62 -6.09 -20.53
CA THR A 227 41.48 -5.11 -21.60
C THR A 227 40.23 -4.27 -21.36
N SER A 228 40.34 -2.96 -21.52
CA SER A 228 39.22 -2.03 -21.39
C SER A 228 38.66 -1.62 -22.73
N PHE A 229 37.36 -1.38 -22.78
CA PHE A 229 36.69 -0.70 -23.88
C PHE A 229 35.79 0.40 -23.35
N GLU A 230 35.53 1.38 -24.19
CA GLU A 230 34.62 2.49 -23.93
C GLU A 230 33.25 2.19 -24.53
N LEU A 231 32.19 2.52 -23.79
CA LEU A 231 30.80 2.54 -24.25
C LEU A 231 30.27 3.97 -24.12
N ILE A 232 29.79 4.54 -25.23
CA ILE A 232 29.38 5.94 -25.34
C ILE A 232 27.92 5.97 -25.78
N ASP A 233 27.04 6.64 -25.02
CA ASP A 233 25.66 6.88 -25.44
C ASP A 233 25.65 7.94 -26.55
N THR A 234 25.25 7.57 -27.77
CA THR A 234 25.32 8.48 -28.93
C THR A 234 24.19 9.49 -28.95
N LEU A 235 23.17 9.30 -28.11
CA LEU A 235 22.00 10.17 -28.02
C LEU A 235 22.23 11.36 -27.07
N ILE A 236 23.37 11.40 -26.37
CA ILE A 236 23.75 12.49 -25.48
C ILE A 236 24.98 13.20 -26.07
N GLU A 237 24.84 14.50 -26.34
CA GLU A 237 25.96 15.29 -26.84
C GLU A 237 27.07 15.36 -25.77
N ASN A 238 28.30 15.01 -26.16
CA ASN A 238 29.46 14.93 -25.25
C ASN A 238 29.26 13.95 -24.08
N ALA A 239 28.57 12.82 -24.32
CA ALA A 239 28.44 11.74 -23.34
C ALA A 239 29.82 11.33 -22.78
N SER A 240 29.89 11.18 -21.46
CA SER A 240 31.09 10.63 -20.83
C SER A 240 31.19 9.12 -21.13
N PRO A 241 32.33 8.62 -21.64
CA PRO A 241 32.50 7.21 -21.93
C PRO A 241 32.44 6.39 -20.64
N ILE A 242 31.71 5.29 -20.70
CA ILE A 242 31.69 4.25 -19.68
C ILE A 242 32.83 3.29 -20.01
N VAL A 243 33.76 3.09 -19.08
CA VAL A 243 34.87 2.14 -19.26
C VAL A 243 34.49 0.79 -18.69
N VAL A 244 34.51 -0.25 -19.51
CA VAL A 244 34.25 -1.64 -19.13
C VAL A 244 35.53 -2.45 -19.32
N THR A 245 35.94 -3.19 -18.28
CA THR A 245 37.15 -4.00 -18.31
C THR A 245 36.82 -5.49 -18.30
N SER A 246 37.44 -6.26 -19.19
CA SER A 246 37.37 -7.71 -19.19
C SER A 246 38.16 -8.33 -18.03
N ASN A 247 37.71 -9.46 -17.52
CA ASN A 247 38.40 -10.24 -16.48
C ASN A 247 39.59 -11.06 -17.04
N ASP A 248 40.19 -11.91 -16.19
CA ASP A 248 41.36 -12.75 -16.52
C ASP A 248 41.10 -13.79 -17.64
N THR A 249 39.84 -14.10 -17.94
CA THR A 249 39.45 -15.00 -19.03
C THR A 249 38.92 -14.25 -20.26
N GLY A 250 39.07 -12.92 -20.31
CA GLY A 250 38.53 -12.06 -21.36
C GLY A 250 37.03 -11.77 -21.24
N GLY A 251 36.34 -12.28 -20.22
CA GLY A 251 34.92 -12.08 -20.02
C GLY A 251 34.59 -10.68 -19.51
N TYR A 252 33.57 -10.04 -20.06
CA TYR A 252 33.08 -8.74 -19.61
C TYR A 252 31.57 -8.79 -19.30
N ARG A 253 31.12 -7.91 -18.41
CA ARG A 253 29.71 -7.76 -18.03
C ARG A 253 29.45 -6.35 -17.53
N TYR A 254 28.48 -5.66 -18.11
CA TYR A 254 28.09 -4.31 -17.70
C TYR A 254 26.59 -4.07 -17.94
N GLY A 255 25.94 -3.36 -17.03
CA GLY A 255 24.51 -3.03 -17.08
C GLY A 255 23.92 -2.85 -15.67
N PRO A 256 22.63 -2.51 -15.57
CA PRO A 256 21.68 -2.33 -16.68
C PRO A 256 21.99 -1.08 -17.53
N ILE A 257 21.74 -1.15 -18.84
CA ILE A 257 21.75 -0.02 -19.78
C ILE A 257 20.34 0.19 -20.35
N SER A 258 19.91 1.44 -20.52
CA SER A 258 18.61 1.76 -21.09
C SER A 258 18.55 1.44 -22.58
N SER A 259 17.34 1.31 -23.15
CA SER A 259 17.16 1.27 -24.62
C SER A 259 17.86 2.45 -25.26
N GLY A 260 18.32 2.39 -26.51
CA GLY A 260 19.07 3.47 -27.15
C GLY A 260 20.07 3.03 -28.20
N GLU A 261 20.94 3.95 -28.59
CA GLU A 261 22.07 3.68 -29.48
C GLU A 261 23.37 4.03 -28.75
N TYR A 262 24.27 3.05 -28.69
CA TYR A 262 25.57 3.20 -28.06
C TYR A 262 26.66 2.94 -29.08
N GLU A 263 27.81 3.57 -28.90
CA GLU A 263 29.03 3.27 -29.64
C GLU A 263 30.02 2.60 -28.70
N TYR A 264 30.56 1.45 -29.09
CA TYR A 264 31.70 0.86 -28.39
C TYR A 264 33.00 1.20 -29.13
N ARG A 265 34.08 1.39 -28.37
CA ARG A 265 35.42 1.64 -28.91
C ARG A 265 36.48 0.95 -28.07
N ILE A 266 37.46 0.34 -28.72
CA ILE A 266 38.56 -0.38 -28.08
C ILE A 266 39.87 0.22 -28.60
N ASP A 267 40.70 0.68 -27.66
CA ASP A 267 42.10 1.08 -27.87
C ASP A 267 42.97 0.09 -27.09
N LEU A 268 43.64 -0.81 -27.81
CA LEU A 268 44.41 -1.92 -27.26
C LEU A 268 45.84 -1.52 -26.90
N ASP A 269 46.45 -0.61 -27.66
CA ASP A 269 47.86 -0.23 -27.48
C ASP A 269 48.05 1.13 -26.77
N GLY A 270 46.97 1.86 -26.53
CA GLY A 270 46.94 3.11 -25.79
C GLY A 270 47.55 4.28 -26.55
N ASP A 271 47.65 4.19 -27.88
CA ASP A 271 48.19 5.23 -28.73
C ASP A 271 47.17 6.34 -29.07
N GLY A 272 45.91 6.16 -28.66
CA GLY A 272 44.79 7.06 -28.89
C GLY A 272 44.06 6.81 -30.22
N PHE A 273 44.39 5.74 -30.94
CA PHE A 273 43.66 5.25 -32.10
C PHE A 273 42.90 3.96 -31.73
N TYR A 274 41.65 3.85 -32.18
CA TYR A 274 40.83 2.69 -31.86
C TYR A 274 41.01 1.58 -32.90
N GLU A 275 41.40 0.37 -32.48
CA GLU A 275 41.48 -0.81 -33.36
C GLU A 275 40.11 -1.39 -33.70
N ALA A 276 39.13 -1.23 -32.80
CA ALA A 276 37.78 -1.71 -33.00
C ALA A 276 36.75 -0.68 -32.53
N SER A 277 35.72 -0.46 -33.34
CA SER A 277 34.56 0.34 -32.95
C SER A 277 33.31 -0.16 -33.67
N GLY A 278 32.14 0.15 -33.12
CA GLY A 278 30.87 -0.21 -33.73
C GLY A 278 29.68 0.35 -32.97
N ILE A 279 28.51 0.24 -33.59
CA ILE A 279 27.24 0.69 -33.03
C ILE A 279 26.52 -0.49 -32.39
N LEU A 280 26.03 -0.27 -31.18
CA LEU A 280 25.21 -1.17 -30.39
C LEU A 280 23.81 -0.57 -30.21
N PRO A 281 22.82 -1.02 -31.01
CA PRO A 281 21.43 -0.71 -30.73
C PRO A 281 20.95 -1.54 -29.52
N VAL A 282 20.26 -0.88 -28.59
CA VAL A 282 19.62 -1.51 -27.43
C VAL A 282 18.11 -1.29 -27.56
N GLY A 283 17.35 -2.37 -27.62
CA GLY A 283 15.89 -2.32 -27.76
C GLY A 283 15.16 -1.94 -26.48
N ASP A 284 13.83 -1.88 -26.57
CA ASP A 284 12.92 -1.56 -25.47
C ASP A 284 12.54 -2.78 -24.61
N GLU A 285 13.26 -3.90 -24.77
CA GLU A 285 13.11 -5.10 -23.95
C GLU A 285 14.38 -5.35 -23.14
N THR A 286 14.23 -6.08 -22.02
CA THR A 286 15.36 -6.50 -21.20
C THR A 286 16.06 -7.69 -21.86
N GLU A 287 17.27 -7.47 -22.34
CA GLU A 287 18.04 -8.47 -23.09
C GLU A 287 19.48 -8.61 -22.58
N VAL A 288 20.13 -9.72 -22.93
CA VAL A 288 21.58 -9.86 -22.81
C VAL A 288 22.19 -9.72 -24.18
N LEU A 289 23.01 -8.68 -24.37
CA LEU A 289 23.64 -8.33 -25.62
C LEU A 289 25.12 -8.74 -25.61
N GLU A 290 25.58 -9.37 -26.69
CA GLU A 290 26.98 -9.79 -26.89
C GLU A 290 27.61 -9.00 -28.05
N PRO A 291 27.84 -7.68 -27.90
CA PRO A 291 28.31 -6.82 -28.99
C PRO A 291 29.76 -7.09 -29.41
N LEU A 292 30.54 -7.75 -28.57
CA LEU A 292 31.98 -7.94 -28.74
C LEU A 292 32.34 -9.42 -28.61
N SER A 293 33.15 -9.90 -29.54
CA SER A 293 33.74 -11.24 -29.56
C SER A 293 35.19 -11.17 -30.02
#